data_AF-A0A9P9XR21-F1
#
_entry.id   AF-A0A9P9XR21-F1
#
_cell.length_a   1.000
_cell.length_b   1.000
_cell.length_c   1.000
_cell.angle_alpha   90.00
_cell.angle_beta   90.00
_cell.angle_gamma   90.00
#
_symmetry.space_group_name_H-M   'P 1'
#
loop_
_entity.id
_entity.type
_entity.pdbx_description
1 polymer ?
#
loop_
_entity_poly.entity_id
_entity_poly.type
_entity_poly.pdbx_seq_one_letter_code
_entity_poly.pdbx_strand_id
1 'polypeptide(L)'
;MPPRLPQQAARALRRLATTSTPITRSFTTTTSFLAAPAAASLRLPADYVPATKPPSARPPETRKSQLIRTYTSLLRTTPLILFFQHSNLTADEWSAVRRELNSALIAATPAGTNSPLDGREVHLQVLRTRMFNVALKLAEFYDPEVAKAKAGTRTGPRGPLVHDLSMAAYEAMKDFEVPEDSAYAQISPLLCGPTAALVFPAVSPAHLAAALKILAPSPGKFAAPPRKKNPGYYEPLCQSALQKLLLVGGRVEGDVFDVDGVKWVGGIEGGLDGLRAQLVHMLQSAGLGLTTALEGGSKSLWLALEGRRTQLEDEGKPKESASAEETKSE
;
A
#
# COMPACT_ATOMS: atom_id res chain seq x y z
N MET A 1 1.70 -8.98 43.73
CA MET A 1 1.93 -10.41 43.48
C MET A 1 1.82 -10.67 41.98
N PRO A 2 2.90 -11.05 41.27
CA PRO A 2 2.83 -11.43 39.86
C PRO A 2 2.57 -12.94 39.68
N PRO A 3 1.91 -13.36 38.57
CA PRO A 3 1.46 -14.73 38.34
C PRO A 3 2.58 -15.67 37.87
N ARG A 4 2.46 -16.95 38.27
CA ARG A 4 3.40 -18.04 38.01
C ARG A 4 3.16 -18.67 36.63
N LEU A 5 4.21 -18.82 35.82
CA LEU A 5 4.24 -19.71 34.66
C LEU A 5 4.82 -21.09 35.07
N PRO A 6 4.30 -22.22 34.56
CA PRO A 6 4.68 -23.57 34.99
C PRO A 6 6.01 -24.06 34.37
N GLN A 7 6.94 -24.48 35.24
CA GLN A 7 8.28 -25.03 34.94
C GLN A 7 8.29 -26.50 34.42
N GLN A 8 7.35 -26.91 33.56
CA GLN A 8 7.25 -28.33 33.19
C GLN A 8 7.97 -28.76 31.89
N ALA A 9 8.58 -27.85 31.12
CA ALA A 9 9.25 -28.24 29.86
C ALA A 9 10.75 -28.55 29.98
N ALA A 10 11.39 -28.38 31.15
CA ALA A 10 12.85 -28.46 31.28
C ALA A 10 13.41 -29.80 31.82
N ARG A 11 12.56 -30.82 32.06
CA ARG A 11 12.97 -32.09 32.71
C ARG A 11 13.08 -33.32 31.81
N ALA A 12 12.95 -33.18 30.49
CA ALA A 12 12.96 -34.34 29.57
C ALA A 12 14.33 -34.68 28.94
N LEU A 13 15.41 -33.93 29.18
CA LEU A 13 16.69 -34.14 28.48
C LEU A 13 17.92 -34.28 29.40
N ARG A 14 17.76 -34.87 30.59
CA ARG A 14 18.90 -35.04 31.52
C ARG A 14 19.04 -36.41 32.17
N ARG A 15 18.58 -37.46 31.52
CA ARG A 15 18.84 -38.86 31.93
C ARG A 15 19.27 -39.70 30.74
N LEU A 16 20.55 -39.62 30.39
CA LEU A 16 21.31 -40.66 29.67
C LEU A 16 22.79 -40.36 29.87
N ALA A 17 23.24 -40.50 31.11
CA ALA A 17 24.65 -40.56 31.47
C ALA A 17 24.78 -41.52 32.64
N THR A 18 24.83 -42.81 32.32
CA THR A 18 25.25 -43.87 33.25
C THR A 18 26.60 -44.39 32.78
N THR A 19 27.59 -44.20 33.64
CA THR A 19 28.92 -44.78 33.58
C THR A 19 28.83 -46.30 33.77
N SER A 20 29.28 -47.08 32.78
CA SER A 20 29.45 -48.53 32.90
C SER A 20 30.93 -48.87 32.81
N THR A 21 31.47 -49.46 33.88
CA THR A 21 32.79 -50.09 33.93
C THR A 21 32.81 -51.41 33.14
N PRO A 22 33.97 -51.89 32.66
CA PRO A 22 34.04 -52.98 31.68
C PRO A 22 34.01 -54.37 32.33
N ILE A 23 33.21 -55.27 31.78
CA ILE A 23 33.31 -56.72 32.01
C ILE A 23 34.11 -57.32 30.85
N THR A 24 35.26 -57.88 31.19
CA THR A 24 36.05 -58.76 30.33
C THR A 24 35.31 -60.08 30.10
N ARG A 25 34.91 -60.35 28.86
CA ARG A 25 34.70 -61.71 28.35
C ARG A 25 35.25 -61.81 26.94
N SER A 26 36.34 -62.56 26.84
CA SER A 26 36.96 -63.05 25.62
C SER A 26 36.11 -64.15 25.00
N PHE A 27 35.68 -63.95 23.75
CA PHE A 27 35.38 -65.03 22.82
C PHE A 27 35.97 -64.68 21.46
N THR A 28 36.95 -65.48 21.07
CA THR A 28 37.56 -65.53 19.74
C THR A 28 36.62 -66.27 18.79
N THR A 29 36.24 -65.63 17.69
CA THR A 29 36.01 -66.29 16.40
C THR A 29 36.48 -65.35 15.29
N THR A 30 37.48 -65.83 14.55
CA THR A 30 38.05 -65.23 13.35
C THR A 30 37.03 -65.24 12.21
N THR A 31 36.61 -64.08 11.72
CA THR A 31 36.19 -63.91 10.32
C THR A 31 36.64 -62.54 9.80
N SER A 32 37.11 -62.59 8.57
CA SER A 32 37.82 -61.56 7.81
C SER A 32 37.03 -60.28 7.57
N PHE A 33 37.73 -59.16 7.76
CA PHE A 33 37.57 -57.85 7.10
C PHE A 33 36.40 -57.70 6.11
N LEU A 34 35.32 -57.08 6.57
CA LEU A 34 34.62 -56.07 5.79
C LEU A 34 34.33 -54.91 6.73
N ALA A 35 35.19 -53.90 6.70
CA ALA A 35 34.92 -52.61 7.31
C ALA A 35 33.60 -52.09 6.71
N ALA A 36 32.55 -52.04 7.52
CA ALA A 36 31.41 -51.18 7.21
C ALA A 36 31.99 -49.78 6.93
N PRO A 37 31.66 -49.11 5.81
CA PRO A 37 32.12 -47.76 5.60
C PRO A 37 31.59 -46.95 6.77
N ALA A 38 32.50 -46.46 7.62
CA ALA A 38 32.17 -45.48 8.64
C ALA A 38 31.31 -44.43 7.94
N ALA A 39 30.07 -44.26 8.39
CA ALA A 39 29.11 -43.34 7.80
C ALA A 39 29.83 -42.01 7.58
N ALA A 40 30.22 -41.75 6.31
CA ALA A 40 30.90 -40.54 5.95
C ALA A 40 29.90 -39.43 6.30
N SER A 41 30.20 -38.67 7.35
CA SER A 41 29.41 -37.49 7.70
C SER A 41 29.29 -36.67 6.40
N LEU A 42 28.08 -36.55 5.85
CA LEU A 42 27.82 -35.78 4.64
C LEU A 42 28.22 -34.33 4.91
N ARG A 43 29.48 -34.00 4.65
CA ARG A 43 30.04 -32.68 4.88
C ARG A 43 29.85 -31.91 3.60
N LEU A 44 29.07 -30.84 3.69
CA LEU A 44 28.92 -29.91 2.59
C LEU A 44 30.32 -29.33 2.23
N PRO A 45 30.61 -29.10 0.95
CA PRO A 45 31.83 -28.42 0.52
C PRO A 45 32.01 -27.10 1.27
N ALA A 46 33.24 -26.69 1.55
CA ALA A 46 33.53 -25.42 2.23
C ALA A 46 33.00 -24.21 1.43
N ASP A 47 32.94 -24.33 0.10
CA ASP A 47 32.43 -23.31 -0.83
C ASP A 47 30.92 -23.42 -1.06
N TYR A 48 30.23 -24.30 -0.33
CA TYR A 48 28.78 -24.44 -0.45
C TYR A 48 28.06 -23.23 0.11
N VAL A 49 27.27 -22.58 -0.76
CA VAL A 49 26.35 -21.52 -0.39
C VAL A 49 24.91 -22.04 -0.46
N PRO A 50 24.12 -21.93 0.61
CA PRO A 50 22.71 -22.31 0.60
C PRO A 50 21.88 -21.40 -0.33
N ALA A 51 20.89 -22.01 -1.00
CA ALA A 51 20.01 -21.32 -1.96
C ALA A 51 19.25 -20.14 -1.34
N THR A 52 18.82 -20.30 -0.09
CA THR A 52 17.99 -19.32 0.63
C THR A 52 18.80 -18.19 1.26
N LYS A 53 20.14 -18.31 1.28
CA LYS A 53 21.04 -17.33 1.90
C LYS A 53 22.25 -17.09 0.99
N PRO A 54 22.05 -16.35 -0.12
CA PRO A 54 23.15 -15.92 -0.97
C PRO A 54 24.07 -14.93 -0.25
N PRO A 55 25.34 -14.81 -0.68
CA PRO A 55 26.28 -13.82 -0.19
C PRO A 55 25.72 -12.41 -0.36
N SER A 56 25.71 -11.64 0.72
CA SER A 56 25.17 -10.28 0.76
C SER A 56 26.25 -9.33 1.25
N ALA A 57 26.15 -8.05 0.90
CA ALA A 57 27.07 -7.00 1.35
C ALA A 57 27.07 -6.84 2.88
N ARG A 58 25.93 -7.13 3.51
CA ARG A 58 25.74 -7.09 4.95
C ARG A 58 25.23 -8.44 5.45
N PRO A 59 25.57 -8.85 6.70
CA PRO A 59 25.12 -10.13 7.22
C PRO A 59 23.58 -10.21 7.25
N PRO A 60 22.98 -11.25 6.65
CA PRO A 60 21.53 -11.33 6.48
C PRO A 60 20.79 -11.55 7.81
N GLU A 61 21.45 -12.08 8.84
CA GLU A 61 20.85 -12.31 10.17
C GLU A 61 20.48 -11.02 10.91
N THR A 62 21.03 -9.88 10.49
CA THR A 62 20.78 -8.63 11.21
C THR A 62 19.35 -8.14 10.97
N ARG A 63 18.73 -7.59 12.02
CA ARG A 63 17.41 -6.93 11.86
C ARG A 63 17.43 -5.84 10.77
N LYS A 64 18.56 -5.15 10.57
CA LYS A 64 18.71 -4.10 9.56
C LYS A 64 18.56 -4.64 8.13
N SER A 65 19.24 -5.73 7.81
CA SER A 65 19.13 -6.37 6.47
C SER A 65 17.73 -6.91 6.22
N GLN A 66 17.11 -7.52 7.22
CA GLN A 66 15.75 -8.03 7.10
C GLN A 66 14.73 -6.91 6.86
N LEU A 67 14.83 -5.80 7.61
CA LEU A 67 13.95 -4.64 7.40
C LEU A 67 14.09 -4.05 6.00
N ILE A 68 15.32 -3.92 5.48
CA ILE A 68 15.53 -3.42 4.11
C ILE A 68 14.83 -4.34 3.10
N ARG A 69 15.02 -5.65 3.21
CA ARG A 69 14.36 -6.64 2.33
C ARG A 69 12.83 -6.57 2.42
N THR A 70 12.28 -6.45 3.62
CA THR A 70 10.82 -6.31 3.81
C THR A 70 10.30 -5.01 3.22
N TYR A 71 11.04 -3.90 3.38
CA TYR A 71 10.62 -2.61 2.83
C TYR A 71 10.78 -2.53 1.32
N THR A 72 11.80 -3.14 0.72
CA THR A 72 11.91 -3.21 -0.75
C THR A 72 10.80 -4.06 -1.34
N SER A 73 10.45 -5.19 -0.73
CA SER A 73 9.30 -5.99 -1.17
C SER A 73 7.99 -5.20 -1.02
N LEU A 74 7.81 -4.50 0.10
CA LEU A 74 6.63 -3.67 0.35
C LEU A 74 6.49 -2.62 -0.75
N LEU A 75 7.53 -1.81 -0.98
CA LEU A 75 7.53 -0.75 -2.00
C LEU A 75 7.24 -1.24 -3.42
N ARG A 76 7.67 -2.45 -3.78
CA ARG A 76 7.40 -3.04 -5.10
C ARG A 76 6.00 -3.62 -5.23
N THR A 77 5.45 -4.17 -4.15
CA THR A 77 4.13 -4.83 -4.18
C THR A 77 2.97 -3.88 -3.92
N THR A 78 3.18 -2.80 -3.18
CA THR A 78 2.09 -1.94 -2.72
C THR A 78 2.08 -0.63 -3.50
N PRO A 79 1.06 -0.37 -4.33
CA PRO A 79 0.99 0.83 -5.13
C PRO A 79 0.61 2.08 -4.31
N LEU A 80 -0.05 1.93 -3.16
CA LEU A 80 -0.53 3.05 -2.35
C LEU A 80 -0.01 2.96 -0.91
N ILE A 81 0.73 3.98 -0.47
CA ILE A 81 1.27 4.11 0.87
C ILE A 81 1.01 5.52 1.38
N LEU A 82 0.39 5.68 2.56
CA LEU A 82 0.26 6.98 3.22
C LEU A 82 1.24 7.07 4.38
N PHE A 83 1.94 8.20 4.50
CA PHE A 83 2.90 8.47 5.56
C PHE A 83 2.28 9.33 6.66
N PHE A 84 2.35 8.80 7.88
CA PHE A 84 1.95 9.47 9.09
C PHE A 84 3.17 9.74 9.96
N GLN A 85 3.32 10.94 10.47
CA GLN A 85 4.21 11.22 11.58
C GLN A 85 3.47 10.89 12.87
N HIS A 86 4.12 10.14 13.76
CA HIS A 86 3.51 9.71 15.01
C HIS A 86 4.33 10.21 16.21
N SER A 87 3.68 10.87 17.16
CA SER A 87 4.35 11.40 18.36
C SER A 87 4.02 10.58 19.60
N ASN A 88 4.94 9.71 20.03
CA ASN A 88 4.87 8.98 21.31
C ASN A 88 3.49 8.35 21.63
N LEU A 89 2.96 7.51 20.73
CA LEU A 89 1.74 6.74 20.99
C LEU A 89 2.02 5.54 21.89
N THR A 90 1.09 5.26 22.81
CA THR A 90 1.13 4.05 23.64
C THR A 90 0.58 2.82 22.90
N ALA A 91 0.83 1.62 23.42
CA ALA A 91 0.33 0.38 22.82
C ALA A 91 -1.21 0.34 22.77
N ASP A 92 -1.87 0.84 23.82
CA ASP A 92 -3.33 0.88 23.91
C ASP A 92 -3.92 1.87 22.89
N GLU A 93 -3.29 3.04 22.72
CA GLU A 93 -3.63 4.04 21.69
C GLU A 93 -3.53 3.44 20.28
N TRP A 94 -2.45 2.71 19.98
CA TRP A 94 -2.32 2.00 18.70
C TRP A 94 -3.40 0.95 18.49
N SER A 95 -3.76 0.22 19.54
CA SER A 95 -4.79 -0.82 19.45
C SER A 95 -6.18 -0.21 19.19
N ALA A 96 -6.48 0.93 19.83
CA ALA A 96 -7.72 1.67 19.63
C ALA A 96 -7.82 2.21 18.19
N VAL A 97 -6.77 2.86 17.68
CA VAL A 97 -6.75 3.38 16.30
C VAL A 97 -6.91 2.24 15.29
N ARG A 98 -6.20 1.12 15.46
CA ARG A 98 -6.30 -0.04 14.56
C ARG A 98 -7.69 -0.68 14.58
N ARG A 99 -8.35 -0.73 15.75
CA ARG A 99 -9.71 -1.24 15.89
C ARG A 99 -10.70 -0.42 15.07
N GLU A 100 -10.65 0.90 15.19
CA GLU A 100 -11.54 1.79 14.42
C GLU A 100 -11.20 1.77 12.92
N LEU A 101 -9.92 1.74 12.57
CA LEU A 101 -9.49 1.64 11.18
C LEU A 101 -10.03 0.37 10.52
N ASN A 102 -9.84 -0.78 11.17
CA ASN A 102 -10.34 -2.06 10.66
C ASN A 102 -11.86 -2.07 10.53
N SER A 103 -12.59 -1.48 11.48
CA SER A 103 -14.06 -1.43 11.42
C SER A 103 -14.56 -0.58 10.24
N ALA A 104 -13.94 0.56 9.96
CA ALA A 104 -14.32 1.38 8.80
C ALA A 104 -13.88 0.79 7.47
N LEU A 105 -12.74 0.11 7.40
CA LEU A 105 -12.33 -0.58 6.18
C LEU A 105 -13.28 -1.73 5.84
N ILE A 106 -13.69 -2.52 6.83
CA ILE A 106 -14.70 -3.57 6.64
C ILE A 106 -16.02 -2.95 6.15
N ALA A 107 -16.42 -1.80 6.70
CA ALA A 107 -17.63 -1.11 6.27
C ALA A 107 -17.51 -0.51 4.85
N ALA A 108 -16.30 -0.26 4.37
CA ALA A 108 -16.03 0.29 3.04
C ALA A 108 -15.88 -0.80 1.96
N THR A 109 -15.68 -2.06 2.34
CA THR A 109 -15.62 -3.18 1.40
C THR A 109 -17.04 -3.47 0.86
N PRO A 110 -17.31 -3.26 -0.44
CA PRO A 110 -18.63 -3.53 -1.01
C PRO A 110 -18.90 -5.04 -1.03
N ALA A 111 -19.98 -5.47 -0.38
CA ALA A 111 -20.42 -6.85 -0.44
C ALA A 111 -21.01 -7.16 -1.83
N GLY A 112 -20.34 -8.01 -2.62
CA GLY A 112 -20.96 -8.61 -3.81
C GLY A 112 -20.24 -8.44 -5.16
N THR A 113 -19.00 -8.00 -5.20
CA THR A 113 -18.19 -8.03 -6.44
C THR A 113 -16.77 -8.41 -6.09
N ASN A 114 -16.01 -9.00 -7.01
CA ASN A 114 -14.58 -9.29 -6.89
C ASN A 114 -13.79 -7.99 -6.64
N SER A 115 -13.89 -7.43 -5.43
CA SER A 115 -13.18 -6.22 -5.06
C SER A 115 -11.70 -6.56 -5.01
N PRO A 116 -10.81 -5.75 -5.59
CA PRO A 116 -9.38 -6.04 -5.59
C PRO A 116 -8.73 -6.08 -4.20
N LEU A 117 -9.48 -5.68 -3.15
CA LEU A 117 -8.96 -5.51 -1.80
C LEU A 117 -9.96 -5.99 -0.76
N ASP A 118 -9.44 -6.80 0.16
CA ASP A 118 -10.07 -7.03 1.45
C ASP A 118 -9.56 -5.98 2.46
N GLY A 119 -10.47 -5.36 3.21
CA GLY A 119 -10.12 -4.38 4.25
C GLY A 119 -9.17 -4.90 5.34
N ARG A 120 -8.95 -6.22 5.41
CA ARG A 120 -7.99 -6.87 6.35
C ARG A 120 -6.54 -6.79 5.88
N GLU A 121 -6.29 -6.64 4.59
CA GLU A 121 -4.93 -6.59 4.05
C GLU A 121 -4.28 -5.22 4.25
N VAL A 122 -5.10 -4.19 4.43
CA VAL A 122 -4.65 -2.85 4.77
C VAL A 122 -4.22 -2.82 6.23
N HIS A 123 -3.00 -2.35 6.48
CA HIS A 123 -2.46 -2.31 7.83
C HIS A 123 -1.62 -1.06 8.08
N LEU A 124 -1.73 -0.58 9.32
CA LEU A 124 -1.00 0.58 9.83
C LEU A 124 0.24 0.11 10.59
N GLN A 125 1.40 0.27 9.98
CA GLN A 125 2.68 -0.24 10.46
C GLN A 125 3.67 0.88 10.73
N VAL A 126 4.43 0.73 11.81
CA VAL A 126 5.49 1.68 12.21
C VAL A 126 6.74 1.38 11.42
N LEU A 127 7.31 2.40 10.77
CA LEU A 127 8.49 2.26 9.93
C LEU A 127 9.76 2.68 10.66
N ARG A 128 10.87 2.05 10.29
CA ARG A 128 12.20 2.53 10.64
C ARG A 128 12.73 3.40 9.51
N THR A 129 12.55 4.71 9.62
CA THR A 129 12.89 5.71 8.60
C THR A 129 14.25 5.53 7.96
N ARG A 130 15.32 5.34 8.74
CA ARG A 130 16.68 5.14 8.17
C ARG A 130 16.79 3.92 7.25
N MET A 131 16.09 2.82 7.55
CA MET A 131 16.13 1.62 6.71
C MET A 131 15.16 1.73 5.54
N PHE A 132 14.02 2.39 5.77
CA PHE A 132 13.04 2.67 4.73
C PHE A 132 13.59 3.61 3.66
N ASN A 133 14.36 4.62 4.05
CA ASN A 133 15.04 5.53 3.13
C ASN A 133 16.03 4.77 2.21
N VAL A 134 16.81 3.82 2.76
CA VAL A 134 17.67 2.95 1.94
C VAL A 134 16.85 2.05 1.01
N ALA A 135 15.71 1.53 1.48
CA ALA A 135 14.83 0.71 0.66
C ALA A 135 14.20 1.50 -0.50
N LEU A 136 13.83 2.77 -0.30
CA LEU A 136 13.34 3.65 -1.37
C LEU A 136 14.43 3.88 -2.44
N LYS A 137 15.66 4.17 -2.02
CA LYS A 137 16.81 4.29 -2.92
C LYS A 137 16.97 3.03 -3.78
N LEU A 138 16.90 1.85 -3.17
CA LEU A 138 17.00 0.57 -3.87
C LEU A 138 15.77 0.26 -4.75
N ALA A 139 14.59 0.76 -4.41
CA ALA A 139 13.39 0.51 -5.20
C ALA A 139 13.34 1.37 -6.48
N GLU A 140 13.92 2.56 -6.45
CA GLU A 140 13.86 3.52 -7.58
C GLU A 140 15.08 3.45 -8.49
N PHE A 141 16.29 3.25 -7.95
CA PHE A 141 17.52 3.38 -8.74
C PHE A 141 18.22 2.05 -9.06
N TYR A 142 17.85 0.96 -8.39
CA TYR A 142 18.51 -0.32 -8.57
C TYR A 142 17.71 -1.25 -9.47
N ASP A 143 18.20 -1.41 -10.71
CA ASP A 143 17.67 -2.36 -11.67
C ASP A 143 18.48 -3.67 -11.68
N PRO A 144 17.84 -4.82 -11.40
CA PRO A 144 18.54 -6.09 -11.37
C PRO A 144 19.05 -6.52 -12.74
N GLU A 145 18.39 -6.15 -13.85
CA GLU A 145 18.80 -6.51 -15.20
C GLU A 145 20.11 -5.81 -15.61
N VAL A 146 20.27 -4.53 -15.26
CA VAL A 146 21.52 -3.78 -15.49
C VAL A 146 22.66 -4.39 -14.64
N ALA A 147 22.36 -4.78 -13.40
CA ALA A 147 23.32 -5.44 -12.53
C ALA A 147 23.75 -6.83 -13.06
N LYS A 148 22.88 -7.57 -13.77
CA LYS A 148 23.26 -8.82 -14.44
C LYS A 148 24.21 -8.59 -15.62
N ALA A 149 24.01 -7.51 -16.36
CA ALA A 149 24.80 -7.18 -17.55
C ALA A 149 26.20 -6.63 -17.22
N LYS A 150 26.41 -6.09 -16.00
CA LYS A 150 27.69 -5.51 -15.60
C LYS A 150 28.78 -6.59 -15.44
N ALA A 151 29.87 -6.43 -16.20
CA ALA A 151 31.07 -7.26 -16.06
C ALA A 151 31.71 -7.00 -14.68
N GLY A 152 31.66 -8.01 -13.79
CA GLY A 152 32.16 -7.90 -12.40
C GLY A 152 31.17 -8.37 -11.34
N THR A 153 29.91 -8.62 -11.69
CA THR A 153 28.91 -9.16 -10.75
C THR A 153 29.31 -10.56 -10.29
N ARG A 154 29.41 -10.76 -8.97
CA ARG A 154 29.72 -12.07 -8.39
C ARG A 154 28.63 -13.06 -8.81
N THR A 155 29.04 -14.14 -9.46
CA THR A 155 28.15 -15.22 -9.89
C THR A 155 28.23 -16.36 -8.89
N GLY A 156 27.08 -16.81 -8.41
CA GLY A 156 26.97 -17.98 -7.55
C GLY A 156 26.67 -19.24 -8.37
N PRO A 157 26.53 -20.40 -7.72
CA PRO A 157 26.24 -21.66 -8.40
C PRO A 157 24.94 -21.68 -9.23
N ARG A 158 24.03 -20.72 -8.99
CA ARG A 158 22.71 -20.63 -9.66
C ARG A 158 22.49 -19.32 -10.43
N GLY A 159 23.54 -18.54 -10.66
CA GLY A 159 23.47 -17.31 -11.46
C GLY A 159 23.98 -16.05 -10.74
N PRO A 160 23.81 -14.88 -11.36
CA PRO A 160 24.34 -13.61 -10.85
C PRO A 160 23.63 -13.17 -9.57
N LEU A 161 24.40 -12.73 -8.55
CA LEU A 161 23.87 -12.28 -7.27
C LEU A 161 23.35 -10.85 -7.37
N VAL A 162 22.09 -10.70 -7.78
CA VAL A 162 21.46 -9.38 -8.03
C VAL A 162 20.31 -9.03 -7.09
N HIS A 163 20.21 -9.70 -5.94
CA HIS A 163 19.20 -9.35 -4.93
C HIS A 163 19.51 -8.00 -4.27
N ASP A 164 18.51 -7.40 -3.63
CA ASP A 164 18.59 -6.03 -3.07
C ASP A 164 19.70 -5.84 -2.00
N LEU A 165 20.15 -6.92 -1.35
CA LEU A 165 21.23 -6.92 -0.35
C LEU A 165 22.59 -7.33 -0.93
N SER A 166 22.68 -7.52 -2.24
CA SER A 166 23.90 -7.95 -2.91
C SER A 166 25.01 -6.90 -2.83
N MET A 167 26.25 -7.34 -3.08
CA MET A 167 27.37 -6.41 -3.20
C MET A 167 27.19 -5.45 -4.39
N ALA A 168 26.61 -5.94 -5.49
CA ALA A 168 26.32 -5.12 -6.67
C ALA A 168 25.36 -3.97 -6.35
N ALA A 169 24.27 -4.25 -5.63
CA ALA A 169 23.34 -3.22 -5.18
C ALA A 169 24.01 -2.21 -4.23
N TYR A 170 24.88 -2.68 -3.34
CA TYR A 170 25.60 -1.82 -2.42
C TYR A 170 26.58 -0.88 -3.14
N GLU A 171 27.37 -1.40 -4.08
CA GLU A 171 28.31 -0.60 -4.87
C GLU A 171 27.58 0.40 -5.77
N ALA A 172 26.49 -0.02 -6.43
CA ALA A 172 25.67 0.87 -7.24
C ALA A 172 25.13 2.05 -6.42
N MET A 173 24.62 1.80 -5.21
CA MET A 173 24.03 2.86 -4.38
C MET A 173 25.04 3.66 -3.56
N LYS A 174 26.28 3.20 -3.41
CA LYS A 174 27.31 3.89 -2.62
C LYS A 174 27.81 5.14 -3.33
N ASP A 175 28.04 5.03 -4.63
CA ASP A 175 28.62 6.09 -5.45
C ASP A 175 27.55 6.92 -6.19
N PHE A 176 26.27 6.58 -6.01
CA PHE A 176 25.15 7.22 -6.68
C PHE A 176 24.78 8.55 -6.02
N GLU A 177 24.90 9.64 -6.79
CA GLU A 177 24.33 10.93 -6.46
C GLU A 177 22.85 10.95 -6.82
N VAL A 178 22.03 11.43 -5.89
CA VAL A 178 20.57 11.39 -6.02
C VAL A 178 20.11 12.58 -6.89
N PRO A 179 19.40 12.33 -8.01
CA PRO A 179 18.78 13.40 -8.78
C PRO A 179 17.69 14.12 -7.97
N GLU A 180 17.66 15.45 -8.03
CA GLU A 180 16.70 16.29 -7.29
C GLU A 180 15.24 16.10 -7.78
N ASP A 181 15.07 15.72 -9.05
CA ASP A 181 13.74 15.51 -9.65
C ASP A 181 13.10 14.15 -9.30
N SER A 182 13.84 13.27 -8.61
CA SER A 182 13.36 11.91 -8.31
C SER A 182 12.26 11.88 -7.23
N ALA A 183 11.36 10.90 -7.29
CA ALA A 183 10.35 10.66 -6.26
C ALA A 183 10.98 10.45 -4.87
N TYR A 184 12.15 9.82 -4.82
CA TYR A 184 12.95 9.71 -3.61
C TYR A 184 13.33 11.07 -3.01
N ALA A 185 13.75 12.04 -3.84
CA ALA A 185 14.14 13.36 -3.36
C ALA A 185 12.95 14.11 -2.73
N GLN A 186 11.74 13.93 -3.28
CA GLN A 186 10.52 14.53 -2.76
C GLN A 186 10.03 13.85 -1.46
N ILE A 187 10.17 12.52 -1.34
CA ILE A 187 9.77 11.77 -0.14
C ILE A 187 10.80 11.89 1.00
N SER A 188 12.09 12.02 0.69
CA SER A 188 13.16 11.98 1.69
C SER A 188 12.98 13.01 2.83
N PRO A 189 12.58 14.28 2.58
CA PRO A 189 12.26 15.25 3.61
C PRO A 189 11.10 14.82 4.53
N LEU A 190 10.09 14.11 3.99
CA LEU A 190 8.92 13.63 4.73
C LEU A 190 9.28 12.48 5.71
N LEU A 191 10.43 11.82 5.48
CA LEU A 191 10.91 10.70 6.29
C LEU A 191 11.82 11.15 7.46
N CYS A 192 11.77 12.41 7.83
CA CYS A 192 12.47 12.96 8.99
C CYS A 192 11.67 12.71 10.28
N GLY A 193 12.17 11.79 11.13
CA GLY A 193 11.59 11.51 12.46
C GLY A 193 10.96 10.12 12.57
N PRO A 194 10.07 9.91 13.56
CA PRO A 194 9.28 8.69 13.69
C PRO A 194 8.06 8.71 12.75
N THR A 195 8.03 7.79 11.78
CA THR A 195 6.95 7.68 10.80
C THR A 195 6.29 6.31 10.82
N ALA A 196 5.00 6.29 10.54
CA ALA A 196 4.18 5.12 10.30
C ALA A 196 3.67 5.18 8.85
N ALA A 197 3.48 4.02 8.25
CA ALA A 197 2.88 3.88 6.94
C ALA A 197 1.55 3.14 7.05
N LEU A 198 0.53 3.69 6.39
CA LEU A 198 -0.68 2.96 6.07
C LEU A 198 -0.52 2.39 4.66
N VAL A 199 -0.52 1.07 4.56
CA VAL A 199 -0.18 0.36 3.32
C VAL A 199 -1.42 -0.27 2.73
N PHE A 200 -1.64 0.00 1.44
CA PHE A 200 -2.74 -0.57 0.66
C PHE A 200 -2.17 -1.45 -0.47
N PRO A 201 -2.60 -2.72 -0.58
CA PRO A 201 -2.14 -3.62 -1.64
C PRO A 201 -2.58 -3.23 -3.05
N ALA A 202 -3.63 -2.42 -3.19
CA ALA A 202 -4.14 -1.92 -4.46
C ALA A 202 -4.69 -0.50 -4.26
N VAL A 203 -4.87 0.23 -5.37
CA VAL A 203 -5.39 1.59 -5.33
C VAL A 203 -6.92 1.54 -5.28
N SER A 204 -7.50 1.78 -4.11
CA SER A 204 -8.94 1.87 -3.92
C SER A 204 -9.32 3.17 -3.19
N PRO A 205 -9.85 4.17 -3.91
CA PRO A 205 -10.31 5.43 -3.31
C PRO A 205 -11.34 5.26 -2.20
N ALA A 206 -12.20 4.23 -2.25
CA ALA A 206 -13.21 3.96 -1.23
C ALA A 206 -12.57 3.60 0.13
N HIS A 207 -11.57 2.71 0.12
CA HIS A 207 -10.83 2.33 1.31
C HIS A 207 -9.95 3.49 1.83
N LEU A 208 -9.37 4.28 0.92
CA LEU A 208 -8.63 5.49 1.25
C LEU A 208 -9.55 6.51 1.95
N ALA A 209 -10.72 6.80 1.38
CA ALA A 209 -11.69 7.74 1.95
C ALA A 209 -12.14 7.31 3.35
N ALA A 210 -12.37 6.01 3.56
CA ALA A 210 -12.71 5.46 4.87
C ALA A 210 -11.56 5.64 5.89
N ALA A 211 -10.32 5.39 5.47
CA ALA A 211 -9.15 5.60 6.30
C ALA A 211 -8.93 7.09 6.64
N LEU A 212 -9.09 8.00 5.67
CA LEU A 212 -8.97 9.45 5.90
C LEU A 212 -10.04 9.98 6.86
N LYS A 213 -11.29 9.49 6.77
CA LYS A 213 -12.36 9.86 7.69
C LYS A 213 -12.02 9.56 9.16
N ILE A 214 -11.18 8.55 9.41
CA ILE A 214 -10.73 8.20 10.75
C ILE A 214 -9.48 8.98 11.12
N LEU A 215 -8.43 8.87 10.31
CA LEU A 215 -7.07 9.30 10.67
C LEU A 215 -6.86 10.80 10.53
N ALA A 216 -7.44 11.42 9.50
CA ALA A 216 -7.26 12.84 9.19
C ALA A 216 -8.59 13.44 8.71
N PRO A 217 -9.59 13.59 9.60
CA PRO A 217 -10.89 14.12 9.22
C PRO A 217 -10.76 15.58 8.78
N SER A 218 -11.11 15.86 7.52
CA SER A 218 -11.19 17.22 6.99
C SER A 218 -12.66 17.61 6.84
N PRO A 219 -13.13 18.70 7.49
CA PRO A 219 -14.53 19.12 7.40
C PRO A 219 -14.90 19.43 5.94
N GLY A 220 -16.00 18.83 5.46
CA GLY A 220 -16.42 18.89 4.05
C GLY A 220 -16.37 17.52 3.38
N LYS A 221 -15.25 17.20 2.71
CA LYS A 221 -15.11 15.98 1.89
C LYS A 221 -14.96 14.68 2.71
N PHE A 222 -14.31 14.74 3.88
CA PHE A 222 -14.07 13.58 4.74
C PHE A 222 -14.51 13.85 6.17
N ALA A 223 -15.82 13.90 6.38
CA ALA A 223 -16.39 14.08 7.71
C ALA A 223 -16.09 12.89 8.64
N ALA A 224 -15.72 13.19 9.87
CA ALA A 224 -15.54 12.19 10.91
C ALA A 224 -16.82 11.37 11.12
N PRO A 225 -16.72 10.07 11.47
CA PRO A 225 -17.88 9.23 11.69
C PRO A 225 -18.76 9.79 12.83
N PRO A 226 -20.09 9.72 12.72
CA PRO A 226 -20.97 10.28 13.74
C PRO A 226 -20.93 9.44 15.02
N ARG A 227 -21.05 10.09 16.17
CA ARG A 227 -21.02 9.46 17.52
C ARG A 227 -22.00 8.30 17.67
N LYS A 228 -23.16 8.38 17.02
CA LYS A 228 -24.21 7.35 17.07
C LYS A 228 -23.82 6.07 16.33
N LYS A 229 -23.07 6.19 15.23
CA LYS A 229 -22.69 5.04 14.39
C LYS A 229 -21.42 4.37 14.93
N ASN A 230 -20.43 5.17 15.35
CA ASN A 230 -19.16 4.69 15.89
C ASN A 230 -18.87 5.36 17.24
N PRO A 231 -19.32 4.79 18.37
CA PRO A 231 -19.02 5.33 19.70
C PRO A 231 -17.53 5.18 20.07
N GLY A 232 -16.86 4.12 19.57
CA GLY A 232 -15.46 3.83 19.86
C GLY A 232 -14.46 4.88 19.35
N TYR A 233 -14.81 5.59 18.29
CA TYR A 233 -14.01 6.71 17.77
C TYR A 233 -13.88 7.87 18.76
N TYR A 234 -14.89 8.06 19.62
CA TYR A 234 -14.93 9.15 20.60
C TYR A 234 -14.45 8.73 21.99
N GLU A 235 -13.81 7.56 22.09
CA GLU A 235 -13.12 7.14 23.29
C GLU A 235 -11.88 8.02 23.52
N PRO A 236 -11.56 8.42 24.77
CA PRO A 236 -10.39 9.26 25.07
C PRO A 236 -9.07 8.68 24.54
N LEU A 237 -8.90 7.35 24.55
CA LEU A 237 -7.72 6.67 24.01
C LEU A 237 -7.59 6.83 22.49
N CYS A 238 -8.71 6.79 21.75
CA CYS A 238 -8.69 6.97 20.31
C CYS A 238 -8.43 8.44 19.96
N GLN A 239 -9.09 9.37 20.65
CA GLN A 239 -8.91 10.80 20.40
C GLN A 239 -7.51 11.29 20.76
N SER A 240 -6.92 10.83 21.86
CA SER A 240 -5.53 11.17 22.22
C SER A 240 -4.55 10.66 21.18
N ALA A 241 -4.81 9.47 20.61
CA ALA A 241 -3.98 8.89 19.56
C ALA A 241 -4.08 9.70 18.25
N LEU A 242 -5.29 10.08 17.83
CA LEU A 242 -5.52 10.85 16.61
C LEU A 242 -4.86 12.23 16.65
N GLN A 243 -4.85 12.89 17.81
CA GLN A 243 -4.14 14.16 17.99
C GLN A 243 -2.61 14.04 17.83
N LYS A 244 -2.06 12.85 18.04
CA LYS A 244 -0.62 12.56 17.92
C LYS A 244 -0.21 12.05 16.54
N LEU A 245 -1.18 11.75 15.67
CA LEU A 245 -0.97 11.26 14.31
C LEU A 245 -1.18 12.42 13.33
N LEU A 246 -0.13 12.76 12.60
CA LEU A 246 -0.16 13.78 11.56
C LEU A 246 0.03 13.14 10.21
N LEU A 247 -0.90 13.36 9.27
CA LEU A 247 -0.72 12.97 7.88
C LEU A 247 0.30 13.92 7.23
N VAL A 248 1.38 13.36 6.69
CA VAL A 248 2.46 14.13 6.05
C VAL A 248 2.35 14.09 4.53
N GLY A 249 1.90 12.97 3.96
CA GLY A 249 1.75 12.79 2.52
C GLY A 249 1.53 11.33 2.15
N GLY A 250 1.60 11.03 0.86
CA GLY A 250 1.45 9.68 0.35
C GLY A 250 2.25 9.42 -0.91
N ARG A 251 2.47 8.15 -1.20
CA ARG A 251 2.99 7.65 -2.47
C ARG A 251 1.89 6.86 -3.16
N VAL A 252 1.54 7.23 -4.38
CA VAL A 252 0.54 6.53 -5.21
C VAL A 252 1.21 6.18 -6.54
N GLU A 253 1.30 4.89 -6.85
CA GLU A 253 1.82 4.34 -8.11
C GLU A 253 3.25 4.78 -8.50
N GLY A 254 4.04 5.26 -7.54
CA GLY A 254 5.40 5.75 -7.76
C GLY A 254 5.52 7.27 -7.62
N ASP A 255 4.40 7.98 -7.76
CA ASP A 255 4.33 9.42 -7.62
C ASP A 255 4.08 9.84 -6.16
N VAL A 256 4.59 11.01 -5.83
CA VAL A 256 4.52 11.59 -4.48
C VAL A 256 3.38 12.59 -4.43
N PHE A 257 2.50 12.42 -3.46
CA PHE A 257 1.36 13.28 -3.24
C PHE A 257 1.45 13.95 -1.87
N ASP A 258 1.19 15.26 -1.87
CA ASP A 258 0.95 16.01 -0.64
C ASP A 258 -0.43 15.67 -0.04
N VAL A 259 -0.70 16.15 1.17
CA VAL A 259 -1.96 15.96 1.90
C VAL A 259 -3.18 16.30 1.06
N ASP A 260 -3.13 17.37 0.28
CA ASP A 260 -4.26 17.77 -0.58
C ASP A 260 -4.39 16.89 -1.83
N GLY A 261 -3.28 16.39 -2.35
CA GLY A 261 -3.27 15.36 -3.40
C GLY A 261 -3.90 14.05 -2.92
N VAL A 262 -3.56 13.61 -1.71
CA VAL A 262 -4.16 12.42 -1.09
C VAL A 262 -5.67 12.60 -0.87
N LYS A 263 -6.10 13.78 -0.43
CA LYS A 263 -7.54 14.11 -0.32
C LYS A 263 -8.24 14.12 -1.69
N TRP A 264 -7.57 14.56 -2.75
CA TRP A 264 -8.12 14.50 -4.11
C TRP A 264 -8.30 13.06 -4.57
N VAL A 265 -7.29 12.19 -4.41
CA VAL A 265 -7.39 10.76 -4.76
C VAL A 265 -8.50 10.07 -3.97
N GLY A 266 -8.65 10.37 -2.68
CA GLY A 266 -9.76 9.85 -1.87
C GLY A 266 -11.14 10.39 -2.24
N GLY A 267 -11.19 11.54 -2.93
CA GLY A 267 -12.42 12.19 -3.36
C GLY A 267 -12.95 11.67 -4.70
N ILE A 268 -12.22 10.78 -5.37
CA ILE A 268 -12.65 10.16 -6.63
C ILE A 268 -13.78 9.18 -6.32
N GLU A 269 -15.01 9.61 -6.63
CA GLU A 269 -16.20 8.77 -6.52
C GLU A 269 -16.18 7.66 -7.59
N GLY A 270 -16.58 6.44 -7.21
CA GLY A 270 -16.63 5.30 -8.13
C GLY A 270 -15.29 4.59 -8.40
N GLY A 271 -14.17 5.07 -7.84
CA GLY A 271 -12.87 4.41 -7.98
C GLY A 271 -12.42 4.27 -9.44
N LEU A 272 -11.78 3.13 -9.77
CA LEU A 272 -11.32 2.85 -11.13
C LEU A 272 -12.49 2.76 -12.13
N ASP A 273 -13.64 2.26 -11.71
CA ASP A 273 -14.83 2.15 -12.56
C ASP A 273 -15.45 3.52 -12.82
N GLY A 274 -15.37 4.45 -11.85
CA GLY A 274 -15.74 5.86 -12.04
C GLY A 274 -14.86 6.55 -13.07
N LEU A 275 -13.54 6.36 -13.00
CA LEU A 275 -12.60 6.90 -14.00
C LEU A 275 -12.82 6.27 -15.38
N ARG A 276 -13.07 4.96 -15.44
CA ARG A 276 -13.44 4.28 -16.69
C ARG A 276 -14.76 4.82 -17.25
N ALA A 277 -15.75 5.07 -16.41
CA ALA A 277 -17.00 5.70 -16.82
C ALA A 277 -16.79 7.12 -17.33
N GLN A 278 -15.91 7.91 -16.71
CA GLN A 278 -15.54 9.25 -17.18
C GLN A 278 -14.83 9.19 -18.54
N LEU A 279 -13.94 8.22 -18.77
CA LEU A 279 -13.32 8.00 -20.07
C LEU A 279 -14.34 7.59 -21.14
N VAL A 280 -15.23 6.65 -20.81
CA VAL A 280 -16.33 6.24 -21.71
C VAL A 280 -17.24 7.43 -22.01
N HIS A 281 -17.56 8.25 -21.01
CA HIS A 281 -18.34 9.47 -21.20
C HIS A 281 -17.61 10.50 -22.06
N MET A 282 -16.31 10.71 -21.88
CA MET A 282 -15.52 11.61 -22.73
C MET A 282 -15.53 11.13 -24.19
N LEU A 283 -15.34 9.83 -24.42
CA LEU A 283 -15.41 9.21 -25.73
C LEU A 283 -16.81 9.33 -26.36
N GLN A 284 -17.87 9.05 -25.59
CA GLN A 284 -19.25 9.21 -26.03
C GLN A 284 -19.60 10.67 -26.31
N SER A 285 -19.14 11.61 -25.48
CA SER A 285 -19.39 13.04 -25.64
C SER A 285 -18.72 13.62 -26.89
N ALA A 286 -17.55 13.10 -27.28
CA ALA A 286 -16.92 13.47 -28.54
C ALA A 286 -17.77 13.01 -29.74
N GLY A 287 -18.33 11.80 -29.68
CA GLY A 287 -19.25 11.29 -30.70
C GLY A 287 -20.56 12.08 -30.76
N LEU A 288 -21.16 12.36 -29.59
CA LEU A 288 -22.36 13.19 -29.48
C LEU A 288 -22.11 14.64 -29.92
N GLY A 289 -20.90 15.17 -29.71
CA GLY A 289 -20.48 16.48 -30.20
C GLY A 289 -20.52 16.59 -31.72
N LEU A 290 -20.09 15.53 -32.43
CA LEU A 290 -20.16 15.49 -33.89
C LEU A 290 -21.59 15.38 -34.40
N THR A 291 -22.43 14.53 -33.79
CA THR A 291 -23.83 14.40 -34.20
C THR A 291 -24.63 15.65 -33.90
N THR A 292 -24.39 16.31 -32.77
CA THR A 292 -25.04 17.58 -32.42
C THR A 292 -24.61 18.72 -33.34
N ALA A 293 -23.35 18.75 -33.78
CA ALA A 293 -22.90 19.70 -34.79
C ALA A 293 -23.58 19.47 -36.16
N LEU A 294 -23.71 18.21 -36.60
CA LEU A 294 -24.39 17.88 -37.85
C LEU A 294 -25.90 18.14 -37.80
N GLU A 295 -26.53 17.83 -36.66
CA GLU A 295 -27.95 18.06 -36.40
C GLU A 295 -28.27 19.55 -36.15
N GLY A 296 -27.27 20.36 -35.77
CA GLY A 296 -27.46 21.80 -35.53
C GLY A 296 -28.02 22.54 -36.77
N GLY A 297 -27.60 22.13 -37.96
CA GLY A 297 -28.12 22.67 -39.23
C GLY A 297 -29.60 22.33 -39.45
N SER A 298 -30.02 21.09 -39.17
CA SER A 298 -31.43 20.68 -39.34
C SER A 298 -32.33 21.25 -38.25
N LYS A 299 -31.87 21.30 -36.99
CA LYS A 299 -32.59 21.89 -35.87
C LYS A 299 -32.80 23.39 -36.03
N SER A 300 -31.78 24.13 -36.48
CA SER A 300 -31.91 25.57 -36.72
C SER A 300 -32.92 25.88 -37.83
N LEU A 301 -32.92 25.08 -38.91
CA LEU A 301 -33.86 25.22 -40.00
C LEU A 301 -35.30 24.85 -39.56
N TRP A 302 -35.45 23.79 -38.77
CA TRP A 302 -36.73 23.41 -38.17
C TRP A 302 -37.27 24.49 -37.23
N LEU A 303 -36.44 25.06 -36.34
CA LEU A 303 -36.83 26.15 -35.46
C LEU A 303 -37.23 27.42 -36.24
N ALA A 304 -36.56 27.72 -37.35
CA ALA A 304 -36.93 28.85 -38.20
C ALA A 304 -38.27 28.63 -38.92
N LEU A 305 -38.53 27.41 -39.42
CA LEU A 305 -39.80 27.07 -40.05
C LEU A 305 -40.96 27.05 -39.05
N GLU A 306 -40.75 26.48 -37.87
CA GLU A 306 -41.75 26.46 -36.80
C GLU A 306 -42.00 27.87 -36.26
N GLY A 307 -40.96 28.70 -36.10
CA GLY A 307 -41.10 30.11 -35.73
C GLY A 307 -41.90 30.92 -36.75
N ARG A 308 -41.74 30.64 -38.06
CA ARG A 308 -42.57 31.25 -39.10
C ARG A 308 -44.01 30.73 -39.06
N ARG A 309 -44.20 29.45 -38.76
CA ARG A 309 -45.53 28.85 -38.61
C ARG A 309 -46.29 29.48 -37.44
N THR A 310 -45.67 29.61 -36.27
CA THR A 310 -46.29 30.23 -35.10
C THR A 310 -46.62 31.71 -35.34
N GLN A 311 -45.75 32.46 -36.02
CA GLN A 311 -46.04 33.84 -36.43
C GLN A 311 -47.29 33.93 -37.32
N LEU A 312 -47.46 33.02 -38.28
CA LEU A 312 -48.64 32.99 -39.14
C LEU A 312 -49.91 32.52 -38.39
N GLU A 313 -49.77 31.62 -37.42
CA GLU A 313 -50.88 31.19 -36.55
C GLU A 313 -51.31 32.30 -35.57
N ASP A 314 -50.37 33.14 -35.10
CA ASP A 314 -50.64 34.30 -34.24
C ASP A 314 -51.16 35.52 -35.05
N GLU A 315 -50.67 35.75 -36.27
CA GLU A 315 -51.23 36.74 -37.20
C GLU A 315 -52.63 36.35 -37.69
N GLY A 316 -52.94 35.05 -37.71
CA GLY A 316 -54.25 34.50 -38.09
C GLY A 316 -55.28 34.48 -36.94
N LYS A 317 -54.89 34.71 -35.68
CA LYS A 317 -55.82 34.88 -34.56
C LYS A 317 -56.25 36.35 -34.45
N PRO A 318 -57.55 36.66 -34.52
CA PRO A 318 -58.01 38.03 -34.31
C PRO A 318 -57.67 38.49 -32.88
N LYS A 319 -57.19 39.73 -32.75
CA LYS A 319 -56.98 40.41 -31.46
C LYS A 319 -58.28 40.48 -30.67
N GLU A 320 -58.48 39.53 -29.75
CA GLU A 320 -59.46 39.66 -28.67
C GLU A 320 -58.69 39.60 -27.34
N SER A 321 -58.05 40.72 -26.98
CA SER A 321 -57.59 41.06 -25.62
C SER A 321 -56.86 42.41 -25.63
N ALA A 322 -57.62 43.50 -25.79
CA ALA A 322 -57.11 44.85 -25.52
C ALA A 322 -58.24 45.82 -25.10
N SER A 323 -59.23 45.35 -24.34
CA SER A 323 -60.33 46.21 -23.85
C SER A 323 -60.96 45.69 -22.55
N ALA A 324 -60.19 45.52 -21.48
CA ALA A 324 -60.78 45.20 -20.16
C ALA A 324 -60.04 45.75 -18.91
N GLU A 325 -59.00 46.57 -19.02
CA GLU A 325 -58.27 47.02 -17.83
C GLU A 325 -57.86 48.49 -17.90
N GLU A 326 -58.83 49.40 -18.04
CA GLU A 326 -58.62 50.84 -17.81
C GLU A 326 -59.95 51.53 -17.42
N THR A 327 -60.69 50.95 -16.47
CA THR A 327 -61.79 51.65 -15.76
C THR A 327 -61.95 51.13 -14.32
N LYS A 328 -61.00 51.44 -13.43
CA LYS A 328 -61.26 51.58 -11.98
C LYS A 328 -60.05 52.14 -11.19
N SER A 329 -60.13 53.42 -10.82
CA SER A 329 -59.63 54.08 -9.58
C SER A 329 -59.46 55.58 -9.87
N GLU A 330 -60.50 56.41 -9.73
CA GLU A 330 -60.87 57.09 -8.46
C GLU A 330 -60.85 56.29 -7.15
#